data_AF-A0AA95ETZ6-F1
#
_entry.id   AF-A0AA95ETZ6-F1
#
_cell.length_a   1.000
_cell.length_b   1.000
_cell.length_c   1.000
_cell.angle_alpha   90.00
_cell.angle_beta   90.00
_cell.angle_gamma   90.00
#
_symmetry.space_group_name_H-M   'P 1'
#
loop_
_entity.id
_entity.type
_entity.pdbx_description
1 polymer ?
#
loop_
_entity_poly.entity_id
_entity_poly.type
_entity_poly.pdbx_seq_one_letter_code
_entity_poly.pdbx_strand_id
1 'polypeptide(L)'
;MSTVNSFFYFHDRTGLTLRQKYVTMEALLNQFHIEGRVSRKSRETFLFDNNFAVGMIIAGSLTKYLYSSSQIHSMTTGPVILGPWTFRTKQRLIETAKLMDSEFAVHYHNHPLYTPLSVNSSGVVGGIGAYPRHNDTEYKIFCTFHDWLHSIKLVQTTGKVCIYTKLQPCLSCQKVAADFIGNFPNIDVNFYFDQQCY
;
A
#
# COMPACT_ATOMS: atom_id res chain seq x y z
N MET A 1 -14.30 18.75 -8.81
CA MET A 1 -13.11 18.78 -7.93
C MET A 1 -12.87 17.35 -7.46
N SER A 2 -11.68 16.82 -7.64
CA SER A 2 -11.29 15.53 -7.04
C SER A 2 -11.30 15.61 -5.52
N THR A 3 -11.59 14.48 -4.88
CA THR A 3 -11.78 14.40 -3.42
C THR A 3 -10.92 13.30 -2.80
N VAL A 4 -10.51 13.51 -1.54
CA VAL A 4 -9.94 12.46 -0.68
C VAL A 4 -11.00 12.10 0.36
N ASN A 5 -11.46 10.85 0.34
CA ASN A 5 -12.48 10.37 1.26
C ASN A 5 -11.99 9.16 2.06
N SER A 6 -12.63 8.88 3.19
CA SER A 6 -12.29 7.78 4.09
C SER A 6 -13.56 7.14 4.62
N PHE A 7 -13.68 5.81 4.48
CA PHE A 7 -14.87 5.05 4.85
C PHE A 7 -14.50 3.74 5.54
N PHE A 8 -15.39 3.23 6.39
CA PHE A 8 -15.32 1.82 6.76
C PHE A 8 -15.51 0.95 5.52
N TYR A 9 -14.74 -0.14 5.41
CA TYR A 9 -14.70 -0.97 4.20
C TYR A 9 -16.07 -1.55 3.81
N PHE A 10 -16.94 -1.81 4.78
CA PHE A 10 -18.25 -2.43 4.55
C PHE A 10 -19.32 -1.45 4.05
N HIS A 11 -19.03 -0.15 3.96
CA HIS A 11 -19.96 0.85 3.43
C HIS A 11 -20.07 0.84 1.91
N ASP A 12 -19.15 0.18 1.20
CA ASP A 12 -19.07 0.24 -0.25
C ASP A 12 -18.58 -1.08 -0.85
N ARG A 13 -19.08 -1.44 -2.04
CA ARG A 13 -18.70 -2.69 -2.73
C ARG A 13 -17.21 -2.74 -3.06
N THR A 14 -16.59 -1.59 -3.38
CA THR A 14 -15.15 -1.53 -3.62
C THR A 14 -14.37 -1.80 -2.32
N GLY A 15 -14.82 -1.25 -1.19
CA GLY A 15 -14.22 -1.54 0.11
C GLY A 15 -14.26 -3.03 0.46
N LEU A 16 -15.41 -3.70 0.26
CA LEU A 16 -15.54 -5.15 0.42
C LEU A 16 -14.62 -5.95 -0.51
N THR A 17 -14.51 -5.53 -1.77
CA THR A 17 -13.66 -6.20 -2.77
C THR A 17 -12.18 -6.12 -2.39
N LEU A 18 -11.72 -4.95 -1.94
CA LEU A 18 -10.35 -4.76 -1.49
C LEU A 18 -10.07 -5.51 -0.19
N ARG A 19 -11.03 -5.53 0.75
CA ARG A 19 -10.91 -6.35 1.96
C ARG A 19 -10.80 -7.84 1.62
N GLN A 20 -11.58 -8.32 0.67
CA GLN A 20 -11.51 -9.72 0.23
C GLN A 20 -10.13 -10.06 -0.34
N LYS A 21 -9.56 -9.20 -1.20
CA LYS A 21 -8.18 -9.36 -1.69
C LYS A 21 -7.15 -9.40 -0.57
N TYR A 22 -7.30 -8.54 0.45
CA TYR A 22 -6.46 -8.57 1.65
C TYR A 22 -6.57 -9.93 2.35
N VAL A 23 -7.80 -10.39 2.66
CA VAL A 23 -8.04 -11.66 3.37
C VAL A 23 -7.49 -12.84 2.58
N THR A 24 -7.62 -12.84 1.25
CA THR A 24 -7.08 -13.91 0.41
C THR A 24 -5.55 -13.94 0.48
N MET A 25 -4.87 -12.80 0.44
CA MET A 25 -3.41 -12.74 0.63
C MET A 25 -3.03 -13.26 2.02
N GLU A 26 -3.76 -12.85 3.06
CA GLU A 26 -3.56 -13.30 4.44
C GLU A 26 -3.70 -14.83 4.57
N ALA A 27 -4.74 -15.40 3.96
CA ALA A 27 -4.99 -16.84 3.94
C ALA A 27 -3.87 -17.61 3.21
N LEU A 28 -3.38 -17.11 2.07
CA LEU A 28 -2.29 -17.75 1.33
C LEU A 28 -0.98 -17.75 2.14
N LEU A 29 -0.67 -16.66 2.83
CA LEU A 29 0.53 -16.58 3.67
C LEU A 29 0.42 -17.43 4.94
N ASN A 30 -0.79 -17.55 5.50
CA ASN A 30 -1.07 -18.52 6.57
C ASN A 30 -0.86 -19.95 6.09
N GLN A 31 -1.35 -20.30 4.89
CA GLN A 31 -1.13 -21.61 4.29
C GLN A 31 0.36 -21.91 4.11
N PHE A 32 1.13 -20.94 3.60
CA PHE A 32 2.58 -21.10 3.48
C PHE A 32 3.29 -21.24 4.84
N HIS A 33 2.78 -20.60 5.88
CA HIS A 33 3.31 -20.80 7.22
C HIS A 33 3.06 -22.23 7.72
N ILE A 34 1.84 -22.74 7.53
CA ILE A 34 1.47 -24.12 7.88
C ILE A 34 2.33 -25.14 7.11
N GLU A 35 2.61 -24.88 5.84
CA GLU A 35 3.49 -25.70 4.99
C GLU A 35 4.99 -25.58 5.33
N GLY A 36 5.38 -24.82 6.37
CA GLY A 36 6.79 -24.59 6.72
C GLY A 36 7.57 -23.75 5.72
N ARG A 37 6.86 -23.09 4.79
CA ARG A 37 7.42 -22.31 3.68
C ARG A 37 7.75 -20.87 4.08
N VAL A 38 7.08 -20.33 5.10
CA VAL A 38 7.30 -19.00 5.69
C VAL A 38 7.41 -19.11 7.20
N SER A 39 8.39 -18.43 7.81
CA SER A 39 8.51 -18.42 9.28
C SER A 39 7.39 -17.61 9.93
N ARG A 40 7.01 -17.95 11.17
CA ARG A 40 6.02 -17.18 11.94
C ARG A 40 6.39 -15.70 12.02
N LYS A 41 7.65 -15.39 12.34
CA LYS A 41 8.17 -14.02 12.44
C LYS A 41 7.99 -13.27 11.12
N SER A 42 8.37 -13.87 9.99
CA SER A 42 8.23 -13.23 8.69
C SER A 42 6.76 -12.98 8.35
N ARG A 43 5.87 -13.96 8.59
CA ARG A 43 4.43 -13.81 8.41
C ARG A 43 3.88 -12.61 9.22
N GLU A 44 4.24 -12.53 10.50
CA GLU A 44 3.80 -11.45 11.41
C GLU A 44 4.29 -10.08 10.93
N THR A 45 5.58 -9.97 10.60
CA THR A 45 6.20 -8.73 10.10
C THR A 45 5.51 -8.15 8.87
N PHE A 46 5.14 -8.99 7.90
CA PHE A 46 4.58 -8.51 6.63
C PHE A 46 3.07 -8.21 6.67
N LEU A 47 2.29 -8.91 7.51
CA LEU A 47 0.83 -8.83 7.47
C LEU A 47 0.19 -8.24 8.72
N PHE A 48 0.68 -8.60 9.91
CA PHE A 48 -0.11 -8.49 11.13
C PHE A 48 0.15 -7.21 11.92
N ASP A 49 1.29 -6.55 11.68
CA ASP A 49 1.68 -5.28 12.32
C ASP A 49 1.13 -4.04 11.57
N ASN A 50 -0.04 -4.13 10.93
CA ASN A 50 -0.64 -3.06 10.11
C ASN A 50 0.25 -2.58 8.95
N ASN A 51 1.18 -3.42 8.55
CA ASN A 51 2.19 -3.13 7.53
C ASN A 51 1.75 -3.53 6.13
N PHE A 52 0.44 -3.66 5.86
CA PHE A 52 -0.05 -4.18 4.58
C PHE A 52 -1.31 -3.44 4.11
N ALA A 53 -1.40 -3.22 2.80
CA ALA A 53 -2.51 -2.55 2.16
C ALA A 53 -2.75 -3.11 0.75
N VAL A 54 -3.98 -2.91 0.27
CA VAL A 54 -4.39 -3.26 -1.10
C VAL A 54 -4.82 -1.99 -1.81
N GLY A 55 -4.18 -1.66 -2.92
CA GLY A 55 -4.57 -0.58 -3.81
C GLY A 55 -5.33 -1.10 -5.02
N MET A 56 -6.26 -0.29 -5.51
CA MET A 56 -6.85 -0.40 -6.83
C MET A 56 -6.88 0.97 -7.48
N ILE A 57 -6.56 1.02 -8.77
CA ILE A 57 -6.79 2.19 -9.60
C ILE A 57 -7.69 1.81 -10.78
N ILE A 58 -8.65 2.69 -11.05
CA ILE A 58 -9.46 2.68 -12.26
C ILE A 58 -9.10 3.96 -13.02
N ALA A 59 -8.66 3.81 -14.26
CA ALA A 59 -8.20 4.89 -15.13
C ALA A 59 -8.79 4.67 -16.53
N GLY A 60 -9.84 5.42 -16.88
CA GLY A 60 -10.65 5.11 -18.06
C GLY A 60 -11.27 3.70 -17.96
N SER A 61 -10.97 2.82 -18.94
CA SER A 61 -11.42 1.42 -18.94
C SER A 61 -10.45 0.45 -18.28
N LEU A 62 -9.29 0.91 -17.82
CA LEU A 62 -8.25 0.07 -17.24
C LEU A 62 -8.41 0.00 -15.73
N THR A 63 -8.25 -1.21 -15.18
CA THR A 63 -8.22 -1.45 -13.74
C THR A 63 -6.92 -2.17 -13.37
N LYS A 64 -6.25 -1.71 -12.32
CA LYS A 64 -5.04 -2.34 -11.79
C LYS A 64 -5.12 -2.48 -10.28
N TYR A 65 -4.70 -3.64 -9.78
CA TYR A 65 -4.60 -3.93 -8.35
C TYR A 65 -3.14 -4.03 -7.92
N LEU A 66 -2.87 -3.58 -6.69
CA LEU A 66 -1.55 -3.62 -6.06
C LEU A 66 -1.66 -4.10 -4.63
N TYR A 67 -0.72 -4.92 -4.21
CA TYR A 67 -0.42 -5.16 -2.81
C TYR A 67 0.76 -4.31 -2.41
N SER A 68 0.86 -3.90 -1.15
CA SER A 68 2.09 -3.32 -0.65
C SER A 68 2.29 -3.67 0.82
N SER A 69 3.55 -3.57 1.26
CA SER A 69 3.90 -3.66 2.66
C SER A 69 4.93 -2.63 3.06
N SER A 70 4.79 -2.05 4.26
CA SER A 70 5.76 -1.10 4.80
C SER A 70 7.15 -1.71 4.94
N GLN A 71 7.25 -3.05 5.08
CA GLN A 71 8.50 -3.79 5.30
C GLN A 71 9.22 -4.20 3.99
N ILE A 72 8.64 -3.92 2.81
CA ILE A 72 9.22 -4.25 1.51
C ILE A 72 9.54 -2.96 0.75
N HIS A 73 10.83 -2.66 0.57
CA HIS A 73 11.30 -1.43 -0.08
C HIS A 73 12.02 -1.73 -1.40
N SER A 74 13.09 -2.53 -1.34
CA SER A 74 13.83 -3.12 -2.46
C SER A 74 13.06 -4.18 -3.26
N MET A 75 13.49 -4.52 -4.47
CA MET A 75 13.36 -5.84 -5.14
C MET A 75 14.72 -6.42 -5.51
N THR A 76 15.67 -5.55 -5.85
CA THR A 76 16.98 -5.87 -6.42
C THR A 76 18.13 -5.71 -5.43
N THR A 77 17.96 -4.84 -4.42
CA THR A 77 18.94 -4.73 -3.34
C THR A 77 18.72 -5.84 -2.32
N GLY A 78 19.74 -6.71 -2.15
CA GLY A 78 19.83 -7.57 -0.97
C GLY A 78 19.71 -6.72 0.30
N PRO A 79 19.15 -7.26 1.40
CA PRO A 79 18.83 -6.46 2.57
C PRO A 79 20.08 -5.80 3.15
N VAL A 80 20.03 -4.49 3.35
CA VAL A 80 20.82 -3.86 4.41
C VAL A 80 20.09 -4.22 5.72
N ILE A 81 20.41 -5.40 6.30
CA ILE A 81 20.00 -5.92 7.63
C ILE A 81 18.54 -6.51 7.66
N LEU A 82 18.15 -7.73 8.10
CA LEU A 82 18.70 -8.91 8.82
C LEU A 82 18.10 -10.23 8.24
N GLY A 83 18.96 -11.18 7.81
CA GLY A 83 18.67 -12.63 7.74
C GLY A 83 18.15 -13.24 6.40
N PRO A 84 18.55 -14.48 6.05
CA PRO A 84 18.15 -15.18 4.81
C PRO A 84 16.65 -15.53 4.71
N TRP A 85 15.93 -15.54 5.84
CA TRP A 85 14.49 -15.82 5.91
C TRP A 85 13.62 -14.67 5.39
N THR A 86 14.10 -13.43 5.53
CA THR A 86 13.41 -12.21 5.07
C THR A 86 13.41 -12.14 3.54
N PHE A 87 14.52 -12.52 2.89
CA PHE A 87 14.63 -12.57 1.43
C PHE A 87 13.69 -13.60 0.79
N ARG A 88 13.64 -14.83 1.33
CA ARG A 88 12.74 -15.89 0.81
C ARG A 88 11.26 -15.52 0.97
N THR A 89 10.88 -14.90 2.08
CA THR A 89 9.49 -14.50 2.30
C THR A 89 9.05 -13.41 1.34
N LYS A 90 9.94 -12.45 1.04
CA LYS A 90 9.70 -11.41 0.04
C LYS A 90 9.44 -12.01 -1.36
N GLN A 91 10.31 -12.91 -1.84
CA GLN A 91 10.09 -13.60 -3.13
C GLN A 91 8.75 -14.33 -3.18
N ARG A 92 8.39 -15.02 -2.10
CA ARG A 92 7.11 -15.72 -1.99
C ARG A 92 5.91 -14.76 -1.99
N LEU A 93 6.01 -13.60 -1.35
CA LEU A 93 4.95 -12.58 -1.40
C LEU A 93 4.70 -12.09 -2.83
N ILE A 94 5.78 -11.91 -3.60
CA ILE A 94 5.69 -11.51 -5.01
C ILE A 94 5.07 -12.63 -5.85
N GLU A 95 5.52 -13.87 -5.66
CA GLU A 95 4.93 -15.03 -6.32
C GLU A 95 3.43 -15.14 -5.99
N THR A 96 3.06 -14.92 -4.73
CA THR A 96 1.65 -14.93 -4.29
C THR A 96 0.86 -13.82 -4.96
N ALA A 97 1.39 -12.59 -5.01
CA ALA A 97 0.75 -11.48 -5.69
C ALA A 97 0.51 -11.80 -7.18
N LYS A 98 1.50 -12.38 -7.86
CA LYS A 98 1.39 -12.82 -9.25
C LYS A 98 0.31 -13.89 -9.45
N LEU A 99 0.20 -14.86 -8.52
CA LEU A 99 -0.87 -15.86 -8.55
C LEU A 99 -2.27 -15.24 -8.40
N MET A 100 -2.36 -14.03 -7.85
CA MET A 100 -3.60 -13.28 -7.66
C MET A 100 -3.84 -12.22 -8.75
N ASP A 101 -3.09 -12.28 -9.86
CA ASP A 101 -3.14 -11.31 -10.96
C ASP A 101 -3.00 -9.86 -10.47
N SER A 102 -2.00 -9.63 -9.61
CA SER A 102 -1.72 -8.32 -9.03
C SER A 102 -0.22 -8.15 -8.81
N GLU A 103 0.24 -6.90 -8.76
CA GLU A 103 1.65 -6.61 -8.50
C GLU A 103 1.89 -6.25 -7.03
N PHE A 104 3.16 -6.29 -6.62
CA PHE A 104 3.58 -5.81 -5.32
C PHE A 104 4.27 -4.45 -5.50
N ALA A 105 3.66 -3.39 -4.96
CA ALA A 105 4.23 -2.06 -4.97
C ALA A 105 5.44 -2.00 -4.04
N VAL A 106 6.57 -1.67 -4.65
CA VAL A 106 7.87 -1.49 -4.02
C VAL A 106 8.33 -0.07 -4.24
N HIS A 107 9.15 0.44 -3.34
CA HIS A 107 9.61 1.82 -3.43
C HIS A 107 11.03 1.87 -3.96
N TYR A 108 11.20 2.41 -5.17
CA TYR A 108 12.53 2.80 -5.64
C TYR A 108 12.44 4.10 -6.46
N HIS A 109 12.41 5.23 -5.75
CA HIS A 109 12.71 6.51 -6.36
C HIS A 109 13.95 7.11 -5.70
N ASN A 110 14.87 7.64 -6.52
CA ASN A 110 16.04 8.38 -6.04
C ASN A 110 15.63 9.70 -5.36
N HIS A 111 14.44 10.21 -5.67
CA HIS A 111 13.83 11.38 -5.06
C HIS A 111 12.35 11.09 -4.74
N PRO A 112 11.83 11.56 -3.60
CA PRO A 112 10.44 11.34 -3.24
C PRO A 112 9.50 12.07 -4.22
N LEU A 113 8.51 11.35 -4.76
CA LEU A 113 7.49 11.92 -5.66
C LEU A 113 6.48 12.80 -4.91
N TYR A 114 6.26 12.51 -3.63
CA TYR A 114 5.33 13.23 -2.77
C TYR A 114 6.02 13.65 -1.47
N THR A 115 5.41 14.56 -0.71
CA THR A 115 6.00 15.10 0.52
C THR A 115 5.27 14.55 1.74
N PRO A 116 5.60 13.34 2.23
CA PRO A 116 4.94 12.76 3.39
C PRO A 116 5.30 13.58 4.63
N LEU A 117 4.32 13.76 5.52
CA LEU A 117 4.56 14.35 6.83
C LEU A 117 5.44 13.42 7.67
N SER A 118 6.30 14.02 8.50
CA SER A 118 7.02 13.32 9.56
C SER A 118 6.09 13.11 10.74
N VAL A 119 5.91 11.86 11.16
CA VAL A 119 4.98 11.48 12.23
C VAL A 119 5.71 10.55 13.20
N ASN A 120 5.56 10.77 14.51
CA ASN A 120 6.15 9.89 15.53
C ASN A 120 5.25 8.66 15.81
N SER A 121 5.71 7.77 16.70
CA SER A 121 4.97 6.55 17.05
C SER A 121 3.62 6.80 17.73
N SER A 122 3.40 7.99 18.28
CA SER A 122 2.13 8.43 18.88
C SER A 122 1.21 9.13 17.88
N GLY A 123 1.53 9.15 16.59
CA GLY A 123 0.71 9.81 15.57
C GLY A 123 0.86 11.35 15.52
N VAL A 124 1.81 11.93 16.26
CA VAL A 124 2.01 13.38 16.31
C VAL A 124 2.89 13.84 15.15
N VAL A 125 2.36 14.77 14.35
CA VAL A 125 3.10 15.41 13.25
C VAL A 125 4.19 16.31 13.83
N GLY A 126 5.44 16.11 13.39
CA GLY A 126 6.59 16.91 13.85
C GLY A 126 6.96 16.71 15.32
N GLY A 127 6.38 15.71 16.00
CA GLY A 127 6.71 15.39 17.39
C GLY A 127 8.14 14.87 17.58
N ILE A 128 8.61 14.80 18.83
CA ILE A 128 9.92 14.21 19.16
C ILE A 128 9.99 12.78 18.60
N GLY A 129 11.07 12.46 17.89
CA GLY A 129 11.26 11.17 17.23
C GLY A 129 10.43 10.95 15.96
N ALA A 130 9.77 11.98 15.43
CA ALA A 130 9.05 11.89 14.17
C ALA A 130 10.02 11.63 13.00
N TYR A 131 9.60 10.74 12.10
CA TYR A 131 10.35 10.41 10.90
C TYR A 131 9.43 10.49 9.66
N PRO A 132 9.97 10.80 8.47
CA PRO A 132 9.19 10.89 7.25
C PRO A 132 8.54 9.54 6.91
N ARG A 133 7.23 9.54 6.67
CA ARG A 133 6.43 8.33 6.41
C ARG A 133 6.48 7.85 4.95
N HIS A 134 7.63 8.01 4.27
CA HIS A 134 7.83 7.56 2.88
C HIS A 134 7.80 6.03 2.73
N ASN A 135 7.98 5.31 3.84
CA ASN A 135 7.91 3.86 3.88
C ASN A 135 6.50 3.31 4.11
N ASP A 136 5.51 4.19 4.30
CA ASP A 136 4.13 3.77 4.49
C ASP A 136 3.60 3.12 3.23
N THR A 137 2.78 2.11 3.45
CA THR A 137 2.27 1.24 2.41
C THR A 137 1.50 2.01 1.34
N GLU A 138 0.69 2.98 1.78
CA GLU A 138 -0.11 3.86 0.95
C GLU A 138 0.76 4.78 0.09
N TYR A 139 1.86 5.31 0.65
CA TYR A 139 2.83 6.10 -0.10
C TYR A 139 3.38 5.30 -1.30
N LYS A 140 3.79 4.05 -1.07
CA LYS A 140 4.32 3.17 -2.13
C LYS A 140 3.28 2.89 -3.20
N ILE A 141 2.03 2.66 -2.80
CA ILE A 141 0.91 2.45 -3.74
C ILE A 141 0.72 3.69 -4.63
N PHE A 142 0.67 4.90 -4.06
CA PHE A 142 0.54 6.13 -4.85
C PHE A 142 1.70 6.35 -5.81
N CYS A 143 2.93 6.06 -5.39
CA CYS A 143 4.10 6.13 -6.26
C CYS A 143 4.00 5.13 -7.44
N THR A 144 3.63 3.87 -7.16
CA THR A 144 3.49 2.87 -8.24
C THR A 144 2.35 3.23 -9.20
N PHE A 145 1.23 3.77 -8.70
CA PHE A 145 0.16 4.25 -9.57
C PHE A 145 0.56 5.49 -10.39
N HIS A 146 1.35 6.40 -9.83
CA HIS A 146 1.91 7.53 -10.56
C HIS A 146 2.72 7.06 -11.77
N ASP A 147 3.69 6.18 -11.53
CA ASP A 147 4.54 5.63 -12.60
C ASP A 147 3.70 4.91 -13.65
N TRP A 148 2.72 4.12 -13.21
CA TRP A 148 1.83 3.40 -14.12
C TRP A 148 1.04 4.36 -15.02
N LEU A 149 0.39 5.38 -14.46
CA LEU A 149 -0.36 6.39 -15.22
C LEU A 149 0.51 7.12 -16.25
N HIS A 150 1.73 7.48 -15.87
CA HIS A 150 2.70 8.08 -16.80
C HIS A 150 3.10 7.11 -17.91
N SER A 151 3.40 5.86 -17.58
CA SER A 151 3.83 4.84 -18.54
C SER A 151 2.79 4.55 -19.63
N ILE A 152 1.50 4.59 -19.26
CA ILE A 152 0.38 4.36 -20.18
C ILE A 152 -0.21 5.66 -20.73
N LYS A 153 0.41 6.82 -20.45
CA LYS A 153 0.02 8.15 -20.93
C LYS A 153 -1.43 8.55 -20.56
N LEU A 154 -1.94 8.11 -19.40
CA LEU A 154 -3.29 8.41 -18.91
C LEU A 154 -3.32 9.50 -17.83
N VAL A 155 -2.38 10.45 -17.88
CA VAL A 155 -2.22 11.50 -16.84
C VAL A 155 -3.38 12.51 -16.75
N GLN A 156 -4.22 12.61 -17.79
CA GLN A 156 -5.42 13.47 -17.81
C GLN A 156 -6.73 12.68 -17.70
N THR A 157 -6.66 11.36 -17.49
CA THR A 157 -7.84 10.50 -17.47
C THR A 157 -8.72 10.75 -16.25
N THR A 158 -10.00 10.45 -16.39
CA THR A 158 -10.90 10.35 -15.23
C THR A 158 -10.76 8.99 -14.59
N GLY A 159 -10.87 8.94 -13.27
CA GLY A 159 -10.65 7.70 -12.57
C GLY A 159 -10.84 7.77 -11.07
N LYS A 160 -10.44 6.68 -10.43
CA LYS A 160 -10.51 6.54 -8.99
C LYS A 160 -9.39 5.66 -8.48
N VAL A 161 -8.70 6.09 -7.44
CA VAL A 161 -7.81 5.28 -6.62
C VAL A 161 -8.57 4.89 -5.35
N CYS A 162 -8.52 3.61 -5.02
CA CYS A 162 -9.11 3.04 -3.82
C CYS A 162 -8.03 2.28 -3.06
N ILE A 163 -7.83 2.59 -1.79
CA ILE A 163 -6.83 1.91 -0.96
C ILE A 163 -7.53 1.32 0.26
N TYR A 164 -7.33 0.03 0.50
CA TYR A 164 -7.75 -0.63 1.71
C TYR A 164 -6.56 -0.86 2.65
N THR A 165 -6.74 -0.47 3.91
CA THR A 165 -5.78 -0.64 5.01
C THR A 165 -6.52 -1.17 6.24
N LYS A 166 -5.82 -1.85 7.16
CA LYS A 166 -6.47 -2.30 8.40
C LYS A 166 -6.85 -1.13 9.31
N LEU A 167 -5.96 -0.14 9.42
CA LEU A 167 -6.20 1.09 10.19
C LEU A 167 -6.58 2.25 9.28
N GLN A 168 -7.33 3.20 9.80
CA GLN A 168 -7.61 4.46 9.12
C GLN A 168 -6.30 5.15 8.69
N PRO A 169 -6.24 5.68 7.45
CA PRO A 169 -5.04 6.35 6.94
C PRO A 169 -4.67 7.53 7.84
N CYS A 170 -3.39 7.61 8.22
CA CYS A 170 -2.88 8.71 9.01
C CYS A 170 -2.86 10.03 8.21
N LEU A 171 -2.66 11.16 8.91
CA LEU A 171 -2.56 12.48 8.29
C LEU A 171 -1.48 12.55 7.20
N SER A 172 -0.38 11.80 7.36
CA SER A 172 0.68 11.73 6.34
C SER A 172 0.19 11.05 5.06
N CYS A 173 -0.51 9.92 5.17
CA CYS A 173 -1.10 9.24 4.01
C CYS A 173 -2.17 10.10 3.31
N GLN A 174 -2.97 10.85 4.07
CA GLN A 174 -3.96 11.79 3.51
C GLN A 174 -3.28 12.96 2.77
N LYS A 175 -2.17 13.50 3.29
CA LYS A 175 -1.37 14.52 2.60
C LYS A 175 -0.80 13.99 1.28
N VAL A 176 -0.28 12.76 1.28
CA VAL A 176 0.24 12.11 0.07
C VAL A 176 -0.87 11.89 -0.96
N ALA A 177 -2.07 11.50 -0.53
CA ALA A 177 -3.24 11.42 -1.40
C ALA A 177 -3.60 12.79 -2.02
N ALA A 178 -3.51 13.87 -1.25
CA ALA A 178 -3.72 15.22 -1.77
C ALA A 178 -2.66 15.61 -2.80
N ASP A 179 -1.39 15.27 -2.57
CA ASP A 179 -0.31 15.50 -3.55
C ASP A 179 -0.52 14.68 -4.84
N PHE A 180 -1.01 13.44 -4.71
CA PHE A 180 -1.39 12.61 -5.85
C PHE A 180 -2.50 13.28 -6.68
N ILE A 181 -3.57 13.75 -6.03
CA ILE A 181 -4.66 14.47 -6.71
C ILE A 181 -4.17 15.77 -7.36
N GLY A 182 -3.21 16.47 -6.75
CA GLY A 182 -2.59 17.65 -7.35
C GLY A 182 -1.93 17.36 -8.70
N ASN A 183 -1.39 16.16 -8.88
CA ASN A 183 -0.82 15.69 -10.14
C ASN A 183 -1.88 15.09 -11.10
N PHE A 184 -2.96 14.53 -10.56
CA PHE A 184 -4.04 13.87 -11.31
C PHE A 184 -5.42 14.40 -10.90
N PRO A 185 -5.79 15.63 -11.32
CA PRO A 185 -6.95 16.36 -10.80
C PRO A 185 -8.31 15.82 -11.22
N ASN A 186 -8.33 14.77 -12.05
CA ASN A 186 -9.53 14.07 -12.52
C ASN A 186 -9.69 12.67 -11.88
N ILE A 187 -8.82 12.33 -10.92
CA ILE A 187 -8.86 11.07 -10.18
C ILE A 187 -9.29 11.33 -8.74
N ASP A 188 -10.33 10.63 -8.29
CA ASP A 188 -10.73 10.64 -6.88
C ASP A 188 -9.92 9.63 -6.06
N VAL A 189 -9.72 9.90 -4.77
CA VAL A 189 -9.04 8.98 -3.85
C VAL A 189 -9.96 8.58 -2.71
N ASN A 190 -10.18 7.28 -2.55
CA ASN A 190 -10.94 6.71 -1.44
C ASN A 190 -10.09 5.77 -0.59
N PHE A 191 -10.12 5.96 0.71
CA PHE A 191 -9.59 5.01 1.67
C PHE A 191 -10.71 4.18 2.29
N TYR A 192 -10.43 2.90 2.47
CA TYR A 192 -11.29 1.94 3.14
C TYR A 192 -10.52 1.29 4.29
N PHE A 193 -11.14 1.19 5.47
CA PHE A 193 -10.46 0.64 6.64
C PHE A 193 -11.35 -0.20 7.56
N ASP A 194 -10.73 -1.06 8.38
CA ASP A 194 -11.41 -1.86 9.41
C ASP A 194 -11.61 -1.05 10.70
N GLN A 195 -10.58 -0.32 11.15
CA GLN A 195 -10.52 0.31 12.47
C GLN A 195 -10.10 1.78 12.40
N GLN A 196 -10.72 2.63 13.22
CA GLN A 196 -10.26 4.00 13.42
C GLN A 196 -9.03 4.02 14.32
N CYS A 197 -8.13 4.98 14.08
CA CYS A 197 -7.05 5.28 15.00
C CYS A 197 -7.63 6.08 16.18
N TYR A 198 -7.51 5.56 17.40
CA TYR A 198 -7.88 6.27 18.64
C TYR A 198 -6.71 7.11 19.15
#